data_AF-A0A6N7VYG9-F1
#
_entry.id   AF-A0A6N7VYG9-F1
#
_cell.length_a   1.000
_cell.length_b   1.000
_cell.length_c   1.000
_cell.angle_alpha   90.00
_cell.angle_beta   90.00
_cell.angle_gamma   90.00
#
_symmetry.space_group_name_H-M   'P 1'
#
loop_
_entity.id
_entity.type
_entity.pdbx_description
1 polymer ?
#
loop_
_entity_poly.entity_id
_entity_poly.type
_entity_poly.pdbx_seq_one_letter_code
_entity_poly.pdbx_strand_id
1 'polypeptide(L)'
;MLASREAIHLFAEIWMHRFQCNKAEPSHFFYHDFESWFGRECKFLGFEMDTGIKFRNRLEQEKTAHSGQALHDLISHVYNWETLGSGLYSKWRYLTYWAGASLEETLPEEIEWFLLVLNQLYKSSAPTKKD
;
A
#
# COMPACT_ATOMS: atom_id res chain seq x y z
N MET A 1 6.71 -16.44 5.51
CA MET A 1 5.91 -16.30 6.75
C MET A 1 5.65 -14.82 6.92
N LEU A 2 4.40 -14.45 7.19
CA LEU A 2 4.03 -13.05 7.38
C LEU A 2 4.61 -12.53 8.71
N ALA A 3 5.10 -11.29 8.73
CA ALA A 3 5.62 -10.65 9.93
C ALA A 3 4.54 -10.39 10.99
N SER A 4 4.97 -10.05 12.20
CA SER A 4 4.08 -9.65 13.29
C SER A 4 3.21 -8.46 12.90
N ARG A 5 1.99 -8.42 13.44
CA ARG A 5 1.03 -7.34 13.22
C ARG A 5 1.61 -5.97 13.59
N GLU A 6 2.39 -5.89 14.66
CA GLU A 6 3.07 -4.67 15.13
C GLU A 6 4.09 -4.15 14.10
N ALA A 7 4.88 -5.04 13.49
CA ALA A 7 5.84 -4.66 12.45
C ALA A 7 5.14 -4.14 11.18
N ILE A 8 4.02 -4.77 10.80
CA ILE A 8 3.20 -4.32 9.67
C ILE A 8 2.56 -2.94 9.97
N HIS A 9 2.10 -2.74 11.20
CA HIS A 9 1.54 -1.46 11.65
C HIS A 9 2.57 -0.33 11.57
N LEU A 10 3.78 -0.58 12.08
CA LEU A 10 4.88 0.38 12.04
C LEU A 10 5.31 0.69 10.60
N PHE A 11 5.38 -0.32 9.72
CA PHE A 11 5.63 -0.11 8.30
C PHE A 11 4.58 0.81 7.66
N ALA A 12 3.30 0.56 7.94
CA ALA A 12 2.21 1.36 7.39
C ALA A 12 2.27 2.81 7.91
N GLU A 13 2.53 3.01 9.20
CA GLU A 13 2.69 4.33 9.84
C GLU A 13 3.84 5.12 9.21
N ILE A 14 5.02 4.53 9.13
CA ILE A 14 6.22 5.18 8.59
C ILE A 14 5.97 5.61 7.15
N TRP A 15 5.57 4.69 6.28
CA TRP A 15 5.38 5.04 4.86
C TRP A 15 4.23 6.00 4.65
N MET A 16 3.11 5.86 5.37
CA MET A 16 2.03 6.83 5.31
C MET A 16 2.53 8.23 5.63
N HIS A 17 3.32 8.40 6.69
CA HIS A 17 3.89 9.69 7.05
C HIS A 17 4.83 10.23 5.97
N ARG A 18 5.69 9.38 5.39
CA ARG A 18 6.59 9.78 4.30
C ARG A 18 5.84 10.26 3.06
N PHE A 19 4.79 9.55 2.66
CA PHE A 19 3.92 9.96 1.55
C PHE A 19 3.19 11.27 1.88
N GLN A 20 2.71 11.46 3.10
CA GLN A 20 2.05 12.71 3.52
C GLN A 20 3.00 13.91 3.43
N CYS A 21 4.23 13.79 3.94
CA CYS A 21 5.23 14.85 3.90
C CYS A 21 5.69 15.20 2.48
N ASN A 22 5.57 14.26 1.53
CA ASN A 22 6.00 14.41 0.14
C ASN A 22 4.81 14.56 -0.83
N LYS A 23 3.60 14.79 -0.33
CA LYS A 23 2.37 14.76 -1.15
C LYS A 23 2.31 15.86 -2.20
N ALA A 24 2.68 17.08 -1.84
CA ALA A 24 2.58 18.24 -2.74
C ALA A 24 3.75 18.31 -3.72
N GLU A 25 4.96 18.04 -3.24
CA GLU A 25 6.19 18.07 -4.03
C GLU A 25 7.14 17.00 -3.47
N PRO A 26 7.22 15.82 -4.11
CA PRO A 26 8.05 14.75 -3.59
C PRO A 26 9.53 15.06 -3.78
N SER A 27 10.31 14.89 -2.70
CA SER A 27 11.76 15.11 -2.74
C SER A 27 12.52 13.98 -3.46
N HIS A 28 13.69 14.29 -4.01
CA HIS A 28 14.60 13.27 -4.58
C HIS A 28 14.95 12.16 -3.58
N PHE A 29 15.12 12.49 -2.29
CA PHE A 29 15.36 11.49 -1.25
C PHE A 29 14.17 10.54 -1.05
N PHE A 30 12.95 11.07 -1.15
CA PHE A 30 11.75 10.24 -1.07
C PHE A 30 11.65 9.27 -2.25
N TYR A 31 11.88 9.74 -3.48
CA TYR A 31 11.91 8.88 -4.67
C TYR A 31 12.95 7.77 -4.54
N HIS A 32 14.19 8.15 -4.22
CA HIS A 32 15.29 7.21 -4.04
C HIS A 32 14.97 6.14 -3.00
N ASP A 33 14.42 6.54 -1.85
CA ASP A 33 14.11 5.59 -0.78
C ASP A 33 12.89 4.72 -1.11
N PHE A 34 11.87 5.28 -1.78
CA PHE A 34 10.73 4.51 -2.24
C PHE A 34 11.17 3.44 -3.25
N GLU A 35 12.02 3.80 -4.21
CA GLU A 35 12.58 2.85 -5.16
C GLU A 35 13.49 1.82 -4.50
N SER A 36 14.35 2.23 -3.56
CA SER A 36 15.38 1.36 -3.00
C SER A 36 14.86 0.42 -1.90
N TRP A 37 13.94 0.89 -1.06
CA TRP A 37 13.60 0.24 0.22
C TRP A 37 12.18 -0.31 0.28
N PHE A 38 11.17 0.40 -0.26
CA PHE A 38 9.76 0.02 -0.08
C PHE A 38 9.49 -1.44 -0.44
N GLY A 39 9.88 -1.86 -1.64
CA GLY A 39 9.69 -3.24 -2.09
C GLY A 39 10.50 -4.27 -1.31
N ARG A 40 11.66 -3.91 -0.76
CA ARG A 40 12.46 -4.80 0.09
C ARG A 40 11.79 -5.03 1.43
N GLU A 41 11.25 -3.96 2.02
CA GLU A 41 10.51 -4.02 3.28
C GLU A 41 9.21 -4.80 3.11
N CYS A 42 8.45 -4.59 2.02
CA CYS A 42 7.29 -5.41 1.70
C CYS A 42 7.64 -6.91 1.65
N LYS A 43 8.74 -7.26 0.98
CA LYS A 43 9.24 -8.64 0.91
C LYS A 43 9.66 -9.17 2.29
N PHE A 44 10.34 -8.35 3.08
CA PHE A 44 10.79 -8.73 4.43
C PHE A 44 9.61 -8.98 5.38
N LEU A 45 8.54 -8.19 5.25
CA LEU A 45 7.28 -8.38 5.98
C LEU A 45 6.50 -9.62 5.52
N GLY A 46 6.92 -10.25 4.43
CA GLY A 46 6.29 -11.47 3.90
C GLY A 46 5.10 -11.21 2.99
N PHE A 47 4.90 -9.98 2.48
CA PHE A 47 3.91 -9.72 1.45
C PHE A 47 4.32 -10.33 0.12
N GLU A 48 3.32 -10.72 -0.68
CA GLU A 48 3.53 -11.36 -1.96
C GLU A 48 3.40 -10.33 -3.09
N MET A 49 4.39 -10.27 -3.98
CA MET A 49 4.23 -9.57 -5.26
C MET A 49 3.53 -10.54 -6.21
N ASP A 50 2.21 -10.50 -6.18
CA ASP A 50 1.33 -11.40 -6.94
C ASP A 50 0.72 -10.70 -8.17
N THR A 51 1.36 -9.63 -8.64
CA THR A 51 0.86 -8.75 -9.71
C THR A 51 -0.51 -8.12 -9.40
N GLY A 52 -0.86 -8.02 -8.11
CA GLY A 52 -2.09 -7.41 -7.62
C GLY A 52 -3.32 -8.30 -7.75
N ILE A 53 -3.16 -9.62 -7.93
CA ILE A 53 -4.27 -10.56 -8.10
C ILE A 53 -5.16 -10.59 -6.84
N LYS A 54 -4.58 -10.84 -5.66
CA LYS A 54 -5.31 -10.89 -4.37
C LYS A 54 -6.05 -9.59 -4.10
N PHE A 55 -5.37 -8.46 -4.31
CA PHE A 55 -5.94 -7.13 -4.07
C PHE A 55 -7.11 -6.81 -5.00
N ARG A 56 -6.96 -7.05 -6.32
CA ARG A 56 -8.04 -6.85 -7.29
C ARG A 56 -9.25 -7.74 -7.02
N ASN A 57 -9.01 -9.03 -6.75
CA ASN A 57 -10.09 -9.97 -6.45
C ASN A 57 -10.87 -9.53 -5.21
N ARG A 58 -10.17 -9.05 -4.17
CA ARG A 58 -10.83 -8.54 -2.97
C ARG A 58 -11.61 -7.25 -3.25
N LEU A 59 -11.07 -6.32 -4.03
CA LEU A 59 -11.80 -5.11 -4.40
C LEU A 59 -13.07 -5.41 -5.22
N GLU A 60 -13.06 -6.40 -6.12
CA GLU A 60 -14.27 -6.79 -6.84
C GLU A 60 -15.33 -7.41 -5.92
N GLN A 61 -14.91 -8.12 -4.87
CA GLN A 61 -15.82 -8.61 -3.83
C GLN A 61 -16.47 -7.43 -3.08
N GLU A 62 -15.67 -6.45 -2.65
CA GLU A 62 -16.20 -5.25 -1.98
C GLU A 62 -17.11 -4.44 -2.89
N LYS A 63 -16.77 -4.29 -4.17
CA LYS A 63 -17.60 -3.62 -5.17
C LYS A 63 -18.96 -4.29 -5.35
N THR A 64 -18.99 -5.62 -5.29
CA THR A 64 -20.24 -6.40 -5.35
C THR A 64 -21.07 -6.24 -4.07
N ALA A 65 -20.42 -6.25 -2.90
CA ALA A 65 -21.07 -6.10 -1.60
C ALA A 65 -21.57 -4.68 -1.33
N HIS A 66 -20.88 -3.67 -1.88
CA HIS A 66 -21.10 -2.25 -1.64
C HIS A 66 -21.36 -1.51 -2.96
N SER A 67 -22.27 -2.04 -3.78
CA SER A 67 -22.59 -1.50 -5.11
C SER A 67 -22.95 -0.01 -5.05
N GLY A 68 -22.27 0.80 -5.88
CA GLY A 68 -22.50 2.25 -5.98
C GLY A 68 -21.57 3.12 -5.14
N GLN A 69 -20.70 2.53 -4.33
CA GLN A 69 -19.66 3.27 -3.59
C GLN A 69 -18.45 3.62 -4.47
N ALA A 70 -17.77 4.72 -4.13
CA ALA A 70 -16.53 5.11 -4.80
C ALA A 70 -15.37 4.19 -4.41
N LEU A 71 -14.31 4.13 -5.23
CA LEU A 71 -13.14 3.27 -4.98
C LEU A 71 -12.50 3.48 -3.60
N HIS A 72 -12.43 4.73 -3.15
CA HIS A 72 -11.96 5.08 -1.80
C HIS A 72 -12.71 4.32 -0.72
N ASP A 73 -14.04 4.31 -0.82
CA ASP A 73 -14.92 3.69 0.15
C ASP A 73 -14.77 2.17 0.09
N LEU A 74 -14.56 1.60 -1.10
CA LEU A 74 -14.30 0.17 -1.26
C LEU A 74 -13.00 -0.28 -0.57
N ILE A 75 -11.91 0.50 -0.68
CA ILE A 75 -10.65 0.17 0.01
C ILE A 75 -10.85 0.16 1.53
N SER A 76 -11.71 1.03 2.06
CA SER A 76 -11.97 1.12 3.50
C SER A 76 -12.62 -0.15 4.10
N HIS A 77 -13.21 -1.01 3.27
CA HIS A 77 -13.81 -2.29 3.67
C HIS A 77 -12.82 -3.46 3.64
N VAL A 78 -11.61 -3.26 3.11
CA VAL A 78 -10.57 -4.29 3.07
C VAL A 78 -9.82 -4.30 4.41
N TYR A 79 -10.14 -5.26 5.29
CA TYR A 79 -9.46 -5.40 6.61
C TYR A 79 -8.37 -6.49 6.64
N ASN A 80 -8.10 -7.15 5.52
CA ASN A 80 -7.03 -8.14 5.42
C ASN A 80 -5.69 -7.44 5.12
N TRP A 81 -4.82 -7.34 6.13
CA TRP A 81 -3.51 -6.70 5.99
C TRP A 81 -2.58 -7.38 4.97
N GLU A 82 -2.70 -8.70 4.77
CA GLU A 82 -1.88 -9.43 3.80
C GLU A 82 -2.27 -9.01 2.38
N THR A 83 -3.57 -8.91 2.11
CA THR A 83 -4.11 -8.42 0.84
C THR A 83 -3.69 -6.99 0.55
N LEU A 84 -3.79 -6.10 1.55
CA LEU A 84 -3.39 -4.69 1.43
C LEU A 84 -1.89 -4.55 1.15
N GLY A 85 -1.05 -5.23 1.94
CA GLY A 85 0.40 -5.20 1.77
C GLY A 85 0.88 -5.80 0.45
N SER A 86 0.26 -6.89 0.00
CA SER A 86 0.54 -7.51 -1.31
C SER A 86 0.11 -6.60 -2.47
N GLY A 87 -0.98 -5.85 -2.30
CA GLY A 87 -1.42 -4.82 -3.23
C GLY A 87 -0.40 -3.68 -3.36
N LEU A 88 0.08 -3.14 -2.22
CA LEU A 88 1.14 -2.13 -2.17
C LEU A 88 2.41 -2.63 -2.86
N TYR A 89 2.84 -3.85 -2.55
CA TYR A 89 4.06 -4.41 -3.12
C TYR A 89 3.96 -4.58 -4.64
N SER A 90 2.81 -5.05 -5.11
CA SER A 90 2.54 -5.23 -6.53
C SER A 90 2.47 -3.89 -7.28
N LYS A 91 1.85 -2.86 -6.69
CA LYS A 91 1.81 -1.52 -7.31
C LYS A 91 3.19 -0.89 -7.37
N TRP A 92 3.98 -0.98 -6.30
CA TRP A 92 5.38 -0.53 -6.29
C TRP A 92 6.19 -1.21 -7.40
N ARG A 93 6.03 -2.54 -7.56
CA ARG A 93 6.73 -3.30 -8.61
C ARG A 93 6.35 -2.83 -10.00
N TYR A 94 5.07 -2.54 -10.22
CA TYR A 94 4.60 -2.00 -11.49
C TYR A 94 5.27 -0.66 -11.81
N LEU A 95 5.24 0.30 -10.87
CA LEU A 95 5.81 1.62 -11.09
C LEU A 95 7.32 1.60 -11.33
N THR A 96 8.05 0.76 -10.59
CA THR A 96 9.53 0.73 -10.66
C THR A 96 10.10 -0.14 -11.79
N TYR A 97 9.32 -1.07 -12.36
CA TYR A 97 9.84 -2.01 -13.37
C TYR A 97 9.00 -2.14 -14.64
N TRP A 98 7.71 -1.79 -14.64
CA TRP A 98 6.80 -2.11 -15.75
C TRP A 98 6.08 -0.90 -16.36
N ALA A 99 6.02 0.24 -15.68
CA ALA A 99 5.34 1.43 -16.19
C ALA A 99 6.00 2.02 -17.45
N GLY A 100 7.29 1.72 -17.69
CA GLY A 100 8.02 2.20 -18.87
C GLY A 100 8.36 3.69 -18.87
N ALA A 101 8.05 4.38 -17.76
CA ALA A 101 8.33 5.78 -17.46
C ALA A 101 9.10 5.89 -16.14
N SER A 102 9.68 7.05 -15.84
CA SER A 102 10.40 7.22 -14.58
C SER A 102 9.45 7.22 -13.38
N LEU A 103 9.99 6.96 -12.19
CA LEU A 103 9.22 7.01 -10.97
C LEU A 103 8.75 8.45 -10.68
N GLU A 104 9.56 9.44 -11.01
CA GLU A 104 9.25 10.87 -10.89
C GLU A 104 8.08 11.30 -11.77
N GLU A 105 7.91 10.65 -12.92
CA GLU A 105 6.78 10.90 -13.83
C GLU A 105 5.50 10.20 -13.35
N THR A 106 5.61 9.01 -12.78
CA THR A 106 4.45 8.13 -12.52
C THR A 106 3.94 8.17 -11.09
N LEU A 107 4.81 8.31 -10.09
CA LEU A 107 4.41 8.28 -8.69
C LEU A 107 3.48 9.43 -8.28
N PRO A 108 3.62 10.69 -8.77
CA PRO A 108 2.73 11.79 -8.38
C PRO A 108 1.24 11.48 -8.54
N GLU A 109 0.86 10.76 -9.60
CA GLU A 109 -0.53 10.35 -9.88
C GLU A 109 -1.03 9.25 -8.92
N GLU A 110 -0.12 8.56 -8.25
CA GLU A 110 -0.39 7.38 -7.45
C GLU A 110 -0.31 7.63 -5.93
N ILE A 111 0.19 8.81 -5.51
CA ILE A 111 0.37 9.18 -4.11
C ILE A 111 -0.92 8.99 -3.31
N GLU A 112 -2.06 9.45 -3.83
CA GLU A 112 -3.34 9.30 -3.12
C GLU A 112 -3.71 7.83 -2.96
N TRP A 113 -3.52 7.00 -4.00
CA TRP A 113 -3.79 5.57 -3.89
C TRP A 113 -2.92 4.90 -2.82
N PHE A 114 -1.62 5.21 -2.79
CA PHE A 114 -0.71 4.70 -1.76
C PHE A 114 -1.14 5.13 -0.36
N LEU A 115 -1.48 6.40 -0.17
CA LEU A 115 -1.97 6.93 1.11
C LEU A 115 -3.23 6.20 1.58
N LEU A 116 -4.18 5.93 0.69
CA LEU A 116 -5.41 5.22 1.02
C LEU A 116 -5.15 3.80 1.48
N VAL A 117 -4.34 3.06 0.73
CA VAL A 117 -4.03 1.66 1.05
C VAL A 117 -3.16 1.56 2.31
N LEU A 118 -2.18 2.46 2.49
CA LEU A 118 -1.35 2.53 3.70
C LEU A 118 -2.17 2.89 4.94
N ASN A 119 -3.10 3.85 4.84
CA ASN A 119 -3.99 4.21 5.93
C ASN A 119 -4.90 3.03 6.33
N GLN A 120 -5.43 2.30 5.36
CA GLN A 120 -6.22 1.11 5.64
C GLN A 120 -5.37 -0.03 6.23
N LEU A 121 -4.13 -0.19 5.76
CA LEU A 121 -3.18 -1.15 6.33
C LEU A 121 -2.86 -0.79 7.79
N TYR A 122 -2.62 0.48 8.09
CA TYR A 122 -2.41 0.97 9.45
C TYR A 122 -3.60 0.66 10.36
N LYS A 123 -4.82 0.97 9.92
CA LYS A 123 -6.05 0.66 10.68
C LYS A 123 -6.24 -0.84 10.91
N SER A 124 -6.11 -1.65 9.87
CA SER A 124 -6.30 -3.10 9.95
C SER A 124 -5.25 -3.79 10.81
N SER A 125 -4.02 -3.28 10.81
CA SER A 125 -2.92 -3.78 11.62
C SER A 125 -2.84 -3.18 13.04
N ALA A 126 -3.74 -2.28 13.43
CA ALA A 126 -3.70 -1.68 14.77
C ALA A 126 -3.74 -2.75 15.89
N PRO A 127 -2.93 -2.63 16.96
CA PRO A 127 -2.96 -3.58 18.06
C PRO A 127 -4.38 -3.69 18.65
N THR A 128 -4.89 -4.91 18.79
CA THR A 128 -6.09 -5.12 19.61
C THR A 128 -5.72 -4.84 21.06
N LYS A 129 -6.51 -4.01 21.76
CA LYS A 129 -6.35 -3.83 23.21
C LYS A 129 -6.23 -5.21 23.85
N LYS A 130 -5.15 -5.44 24.60
CA LYS A 130 -5.07 -6.59 25.49
C LYS A 130 -6.13 -6.36 26.56
N ASP A 131 -7.14 -7.22 26.60
CA ASP A 131 -8.06 -7.33 27.73
C ASP A 131 -7.31 -7.76 29.00
#